data_AF-A0A7V6ANN4-F1
#
_entry.id   AF-A0A7V6ANN4-F1
#
_cell.length_a   1.000
_cell.length_b   1.000
_cell.length_c   1.000
_cell.angle_alpha   90.00
_cell.angle_beta   90.00
_cell.angle_gamma   90.00
#
_symmetry.space_group_name_H-M   'P 1'
#
loop_
_entity.id
_entity.type
_entity.pdbx_description
1 polymer ?
#
loop_
_entity_poly.entity_id
_entity_poly.type
_entity_poly.pdbx_seq_one_letter_code
_entity_poly.pdbx_strand_id
1 'polypeptide(L)' 'FDLSLKSGEEIEIEFRDSREVHGWGDACWACNDSPALNPAFDVTPSKLITAIITERGVIERPSVERIRENLT' A
#
# COMPACT_ATOMS: atom_id res chain seq x y z
N PHE A 1 8.28 8.07 -6.23
CA PHE A 1 7.09 7.81 -7.08
C PHE A 1 7.50 6.88 -8.20
N ASP A 2 6.70 5.87 -8.51
CA ASP A 2 6.85 5.10 -9.75
C ASP A 2 5.90 5.69 -10.80
N LEU A 3 6.46 6.28 -11.85
CA LEU A 3 5.71 6.89 -12.95
C LEU A 3 5.65 6.00 -14.19
N SER A 4 6.21 4.78 -14.11
CA SER A 4 6.08 3.77 -15.17
C SER A 4 4.69 3.11 -15.16
N LEU A 5 4.07 3.04 -13.98
CA LEU A 5 2.72 2.52 -13.79
C LEU A 5 1.66 3.58 -14.12
N LYS A 6 0.56 3.15 -14.72
CA LYS A 6 -0.55 4.04 -15.12
C LYS A 6 -1.58 4.25 -14.02
N SER A 7 -1.76 3.26 -13.15
CA SER A 7 -2.73 3.29 -12.07
C SER A 7 -2.26 2.40 -10.91
N GLY A 8 -2.93 2.54 -9.77
CA GLY A 8 -2.70 1.65 -8.63
C GLY A 8 -3.12 0.20 -8.85
N GLU A 9 -3.88 -0.10 -9.92
CA GLU A 9 -4.29 -1.47 -10.26
C GLU A 9 -3.11 -2.31 -10.79
N GLU A 10 -2.04 -1.66 -11.25
CA GLU A 10 -0.82 -2.32 -11.73
C GLU A 10 0.17 -2.62 -10.60
N ILE A 11 -0.12 -2.20 -9.36
CA ILE A 11 0.73 -2.49 -8.20
C ILE A 11 0.48 -3.93 -7.76
N GLU A 12 1.51 -4.78 -7.84
CA GLU A 12 1.44 -6.15 -7.32
C GLU A 12 1.30 -6.13 -5.79
N ILE A 13 0.32 -6.88 -5.28
CA ILE A 13 0.08 -7.03 -3.84
C ILE A 13 0.77 -8.31 -3.36
N GLU A 14 1.73 -8.16 -2.45
CA GLU A 14 2.37 -9.28 -1.77
C GLU A 14 1.35 -10.01 -0.89
N PHE A 15 1.27 -11.34 -1.02
CA PHE A 15 0.53 -12.21 -0.11
C PHE A 15 1.51 -12.96 0.78
N ARG A 16 1.41 -12.74 2.08
CA ARG A 16 2.32 -13.29 3.09
C ARG A 16 1.76 -14.57 3.71
N ASP A 17 2.62 -15.25 4.45
CA ASP A 17 2.27 -16.50 5.14
C ASP A 17 1.09 -16.28 6.11
N SER A 18 0.11 -17.17 6.08
CA SER A 18 -1.08 -17.10 6.95
C SER A 18 -0.74 -17.17 8.43
N ARG A 19 0.44 -17.73 8.79
CA ARG A 19 0.90 -17.81 10.18
C ARG A 19 0.99 -16.45 10.87
N GLU A 20 1.24 -15.36 10.14
CA GLU A 20 1.26 -14.01 10.70
C GLU A 20 -0.12 -13.53 11.17
N VAL A 21 -1.19 -14.09 10.60
CA VAL A 21 -2.58 -13.84 11.03
C VAL A 21 -2.98 -14.80 12.15
N HIS A 22 -2.43 -16.02 12.17
CA HIS A 22 -2.77 -17.05 13.14
C HIS A 22 -2.19 -16.81 14.54
N GLY A 23 -1.05 -16.14 14.62
CA GLY A 23 -0.32 -15.98 15.87
C GLY A 23 0.93 -15.12 15.74
N TRP A 24 1.64 -14.99 16.85
CA TRP A 24 2.94 -14.32 16.91
C TRP A 24 3.83 -14.96 17.98
N GLY A 25 5.08 -15.28 17.61
CA GLY A 25 5.98 -16.07 18.46
C GLY A 25 5.37 -17.44 18.76
N ASP A 26 5.39 -17.84 20.02
CA ASP A 26 4.78 -19.09 20.49
C ASP A 26 3.26 -18.99 20.76
N ALA A 27 2.68 -17.79 20.63
CA ALA A 27 1.25 -17.57 20.87
C ALA A 27 0.45 -17.79 19.57
N CYS A 28 -0.60 -18.63 19.66
CA CYS A 28 -1.55 -18.88 18.58
C CYS A 28 -2.97 -18.58 19.08
N TRP A 29 -3.68 -17.67 18.40
CA TRP A 29 -5.05 -17.28 18.74
C TRP A 29 -6.07 -17.76 17.71
N ALA A 30 -5.66 -18.03 16.48
CA ALA A 30 -6.52 -18.62 15.46
C ALA A 30 -6.50 -20.16 15.56
N CYS A 31 -7.56 -20.81 15.07
CA CYS A 31 -7.52 -22.25 14.89
C CYS A 31 -6.47 -22.61 13.83
N ASN A 32 -5.63 -23.62 14.10
CA ASN A 32 -4.47 -23.97 13.26
C ASN A 32 -4.80 -24.15 11.76
N ASP A 33 -5.98 -24.70 11.43
CA ASP A 33 -6.37 -24.98 10.04
C ASP A 33 -7.36 -23.94 9.47
N SER A 34 -7.59 -22.84 10.18
CA SER A 34 -8.50 -21.80 9.69
C SER A 34 -7.87 -21.07 8.49
N PRO A 35 -8.61 -20.88 7.38
CA PRO A 35 -8.10 -20.14 6.25
C PRO A 35 -7.88 -18.67 6.63
N ALA A 36 -6.77 -18.10 6.19
CA ALA A 36 -6.47 -16.68 6.36
C ALA A 36 -6.13 -16.04 5.02
N LEU A 37 -6.57 -14.81 4.83
CA LEU A 37 -6.19 -13.94 3.73
C LEU A 37 -5.20 -12.91 4.29
N ASN A 38 -3.97 -12.90 3.79
CA ASN A 38 -2.91 -12.03 4.32
C ASN A 38 -2.24 -11.20 3.19
N PRO A 39 -2.95 -10.23 2.59
CA PRO A 39 -2.34 -9.27 1.70
C PRO A 39 -1.55 -8.27 2.55
N ALA A 40 -0.27 -8.07 2.23
CA ALA A 40 0.60 -7.18 2.99
C ALA A 40 0.28 -5.69 2.77
N PHE A 41 -0.38 -5.38 1.65
CA PHE A 41 -0.67 -4.01 1.22
C PHE A 41 -2.08 -3.90 0.63
N ASP A 42 -2.60 -2.67 0.65
CA ASP A 42 -3.74 -2.25 -0.15
C ASP A 42 -3.40 -0.99 -0.96
N VAL A 43 -4.32 -0.54 -1.81
CA VAL A 43 -4.14 0.63 -2.66
C VAL A 43 -5.18 1.68 -2.32
N THR A 44 -4.72 2.87 -1.92
CA THR A 44 -5.59 4.03 -1.69
C THR A 44 -5.71 4.87 -2.97
N PRO A 45 -6.90 5.01 -3.58
CA PRO A 45 -7.10 5.90 -4.73
C PRO A 45 -6.74 7.36 -4.41
N SER A 46 -6.09 8.05 -5.35
CA SER A 46 -5.59 9.42 -5.14
C SER A 46 -6.67 10.42 -4.72
N LYS A 47 -7.93 10.23 -5.17
CA LYS A 47 -9.08 11.07 -4.79
C LYS A 47 -9.38 11.06 -3.27
N LEU A 48 -8.90 10.06 -2.54
CA LEU A 48 -9.04 9.94 -1.09
C LEU A 48 -7.85 10.55 -0.34
N ILE A 49 -6.81 11.00 -1.04
CA ILE A 49 -5.58 11.55 -0.46
C ILE A 49 -5.65 13.08 -0.51
N THR A 50 -5.56 13.74 0.64
CA THR A 50 -5.54 15.21 0.70
C THR A 50 -4.23 15.79 0.16
N ALA A 51 -3.10 15.24 0.59
CA ALA A 51 -1.78 15.65 0.16
C ALA A 51 -0.74 14.53 0.33
N ILE A 52 0.36 14.63 -0.42
CA ILE A 52 1.55 13.78 -0.25
C ILE A 52 2.70 14.70 0.19
N ILE A 53 3.33 14.38 1.32
CA ILE A 53 4.48 15.12 1.86
C ILE A 53 5.76 14.50 1.30
N THR A 54 6.63 15.32 0.71
CA THR A 54 7.91 14.92 0.13
C THR A 54 9.04 15.80 0.65
N GLU A 55 10.29 15.42 0.37
CA GLU A 55 11.47 16.22 0.69
C GLU A 55 11.53 17.56 -0.07
N ARG A 56 10.70 17.71 -1.11
CA ARG A 56 10.59 18.91 -1.95
C ARG A 56 9.37 19.77 -1.62
N GLY A 57 8.64 19.44 -0.55
CA GLY A 57 7.45 20.16 -0.12
C GLY A 57 6.19 19.29 -0.10
N VAL A 58 5.02 19.93 -0.23
CA VAL A 58 3.72 19.26 -0.10
C VAL A 58 2.98 19.27 -1.43
N ILE A 59 2.58 18.10 -1.91
CA ILE A 59 1.74 17.93 -3.12
C ILE A 59 0.28 17.81 -2.68
N GLU A 60 -0.45 18.91 -2.68
CA GLU A 60 -1.90 18.90 -2.42
C GLU A 60 -2.70 18.36 -3.61
N ARG A 61 -3.79 17.63 -3.33
CA ARG A 61 -4.69 17.01 -4.33
C ARG A 61 -3.89 16.26 -5.41
N PRO A 62 -3.21 15.16 -5.04
CA PRO A 62 -2.19 14.54 -5.88
C PRO A 62 -2.75 14.07 -7.23
N SER A 63 -2.05 14.44 -8.30
CA SER A 63 -2.26 13.96 -9.66
C SER A 63 -0.90 13.62 -10.29
N VAL A 64 -0.90 12.91 -11.41
CA VAL A 64 0.34 12.53 -12.12
C VAL A 64 1.12 13.78 -12.56
N GLU A 65 0.41 14.83 -13.00
CA GLU A 65 0.99 16.11 -13.42
C GLU A 65 1.69 16.80 -12.25
N ARG A 66 1.01 16.93 -11.11
CA ARG A 66 1.57 17.56 -9.90
C ARG A 66 2.75 16.79 -9.33
N ILE A 67 2.73 15.46 -9.43
CA ILE A 67 3.86 14.61 -9.06
C ILE A 67 5.04 14.86 -9.99
N ARG A 68 4.84 14.97 -11.31
CA ARG A 68 5.92 15.28 -12.26
C ARG A 68 6.52 16.66 -12.00
N GLU A 69 5.69 17.67 -11.77
CA GLU A 69 6.12 19.04 -11.42
C GLU A 69 6.95 19.08 -10.13
N ASN A 70 6.65 18.23 -9.15
CA ASN A 70 7.43 18.14 -7.91
C ASN A 70 8.80 17.46 -8.13
N LEU A 71 8.92 16.59 -9.14
CA LEU A 71 10.14 15.83 -9.43
C LEU A 71 11.12 16.56 -10.35
N THR A 72 10.68 17.59 -11.06
CA THR A 72 11.56 18.57 -11.73
C THR A 72 12.19 19.50 -10.73
#